data_AF-A0A7S2P9N3-F1
#
_entry.id   AF-A0A7S2P9N3-F1
#
_cell.length_a   1.000
_cell.length_b   1.000
_cell.length_c   1.000
_cell.angle_alpha   90.00
_cell.angle_beta   90.00
_cell.angle_gamma   90.00
#
_symmetry.space_group_name_H-M   'P 1'
#
loop_
_entity.id
_entity.type
_entity.pdbx_description
1 polymer ?
#
loop_
_entity_poly.entity_id
_entity_poly.type
_entity_poly.pdbx_seq_one_letter_code
_entity_poly.pdbx_strand_id
1 'polypeptide(L)'
;KWNEKLPSDGFSVSGEFSWSNGSTSGRMRSYCKTLPEPPTAAPSAAPSRTPPDVTYEFPPTDTLQFTHGICVLGASYAQATSSNNPDLDYTLVPDFGNGIELWGNRDYTVSGIQGSEMCEGGLYLKPNRHKLINRFTEIEFAANSIDGVVTMCAFVQSSDSRTGKWNEKLPSDGFSVSGEF
;
A
#
# COMPACT_ATOMS: atom_id res chain seq x y z
N LYS A 1 -6.45 7.00 30.01
CA LYS A 1 -5.40 6.51 29.09
C LYS A 1 -6.07 5.62 28.05
N TRP A 2 -6.21 6.07 26.81
CA TRP A 2 -6.95 5.33 25.78
C TRP A 2 -6.21 4.06 25.32
N ASN A 3 -4.88 4.07 25.38
CA ASN A 3 -4.02 2.97 24.95
C ASN A 3 -4.15 1.68 25.80
N GLU A 4 -4.68 1.75 27.03
CA GLU A 4 -4.87 0.57 27.90
C GLU A 4 -6.30 0.02 27.82
N LYS A 5 -7.29 0.82 27.40
CA LYS A 5 -8.72 0.46 27.44
C LYS A 5 -9.20 -0.23 26.16
N LEU A 6 -8.60 0.09 25.01
CA LEU A 6 -9.01 -0.48 23.73
C LEU A 6 -8.63 -1.97 23.59
N PRO A 7 -7.44 -2.43 24.02
CA PRO A 7 -7.11 -3.86 24.00
C PRO A 7 -8.04 -4.72 24.87
N SER A 8 -8.48 -4.21 26.03
CA SER A 8 -9.41 -4.93 26.90
C SER A 8 -10.84 -5.03 26.35
N ASP A 9 -11.18 -4.17 25.39
CA ASP A 9 -12.49 -4.18 24.71
C ASP A 9 -12.45 -4.99 23.38
N GLY A 10 -11.38 -5.78 23.16
CA GLY A 10 -11.23 -6.64 21.99
C GLY A 10 -10.64 -5.97 20.75
N PHE A 11 -10.15 -4.74 20.86
CA PHE A 11 -9.47 -4.05 19.75
C PHE A 11 -8.00 -4.47 19.68
N SER A 12 -7.57 -4.99 18.54
CA SER A 12 -6.15 -5.23 18.28
C SER A 12 -5.47 -3.91 17.88
N VAL A 13 -4.31 -3.63 18.45
CA VAL A 13 -3.44 -2.57 17.92
C VAL A 13 -2.91 -3.07 16.58
N SER A 14 -2.75 -2.16 15.64
CA SER A 14 -2.23 -2.50 14.32
C SER A 14 -0.71 -2.57 14.31
N GLY A 15 -0.14 -3.58 13.68
CA GLY A 15 1.30 -3.70 13.46
C GLY A 15 1.82 -2.57 12.57
N GLU A 16 3.04 -2.11 12.86
CA GLU A 16 3.74 -1.05 12.13
C GLU A 16 5.16 -1.50 11.79
N PHE A 17 5.66 -1.03 10.64
CA PHE A 17 7.08 -1.13 10.31
C PHE A 17 7.72 0.26 10.28
N SER A 18 9.03 0.29 10.47
CA SER A 18 9.80 1.53 10.53
C SER A 18 10.57 1.76 9.23
N TRP A 19 10.79 3.02 8.89
CA TRP A 19 11.75 3.43 7.88
C TRP A 19 12.74 4.42 8.46
N SER A 20 14.00 4.37 8.02
CA SER A 20 15.01 5.33 8.44
C SER A 20 16.20 5.43 7.48
N ASN A 21 17.00 6.50 7.62
CA ASN A 21 18.33 6.63 7.00
C ASN A 21 19.41 6.91 8.07
N GLY A 22 19.17 6.46 9.31
CA GLY A 22 20.04 6.73 10.46
C GLY A 22 19.89 8.13 11.09
N SER A 23 19.41 9.14 10.36
CA SER A 23 19.20 10.50 10.90
C SER A 23 17.72 10.85 11.07
N THR A 24 16.88 10.41 10.14
CA THR A 24 15.43 10.61 10.19
C THR A 24 14.74 9.27 10.12
N SER A 25 13.64 9.13 10.85
CA SER A 25 12.83 7.92 10.85
C SER A 25 11.34 8.23 10.91
N GLY A 26 10.54 7.24 10.56
CA GLY A 26 9.10 7.25 10.72
C GLY A 26 8.54 5.84 10.75
N ARG A 27 7.22 5.74 10.89
CA ARG A 27 6.51 4.46 10.94
C ARG A 27 5.38 4.45 9.93
N MET A 28 5.18 3.31 9.31
CA MET A 28 4.10 3.05 8.38
C MET A 28 3.25 1.90 8.87
N ARG A 29 2.00 1.94 8.43
CA ARG A 29 0.98 0.95 8.70
C ARG A 29 0.47 0.39 7.40
N SER A 30 0.26 -0.92 7.35
CA SER A 30 -0.23 -1.60 6.17
C SER A 30 -1.75 -1.65 6.22
N TYR A 31 -2.39 -1.27 5.12
CA TYR A 31 -3.81 -1.44 4.87
C TYR A 31 -3.90 -2.42 3.73
N CYS A 32 -4.40 -3.64 3.97
CA CYS A 32 -4.43 -4.71 2.99
C CYS A 32 -5.86 -5.11 2.62
N LYS A 33 -6.05 -5.45 1.34
CA LYS A 33 -7.31 -5.91 0.78
C LYS A 33 -7.06 -7.05 -0.20
N THR A 34 -7.88 -8.08 -0.14
CA THR A 34 -7.85 -9.21 -1.08
C THR A 34 -8.72 -8.90 -2.28
N LEU A 35 -8.21 -9.18 -3.49
CA LEU A 35 -8.87 -8.92 -4.77
C LEU A 35 -8.77 -10.17 -5.68
N PRO A 36 -9.74 -10.42 -6.58
CA PRO A 36 -11.01 -9.72 -6.71
C PRO A 36 -11.89 -9.94 -5.47
N GLU A 37 -12.75 -8.97 -5.15
CA GLU A 37 -13.77 -9.20 -4.14
C GLU A 37 -14.66 -10.38 -4.57
N PRO A 38 -15.20 -11.18 -3.63
CA PRO A 38 -16.21 -12.19 -3.98
C PRO A 38 -17.32 -11.54 -4.81
N PRO A 39 -17.81 -12.20 -5.87
CA PRO A 39 -18.40 -11.51 -7.01
C PRO A 39 -19.65 -10.70 -6.66
N THR A 40 -19.63 -9.41 -7.01
CA THR A 40 -20.81 -8.71 -7.52
C THR A 40 -20.64 -8.63 -9.05
N ALA A 41 -21.55 -9.28 -9.78
CA ALA A 41 -21.52 -9.60 -11.23
C ALA A 41 -20.61 -8.75 -12.16
N ALA A 42 -19.82 -9.43 -13.00
CA ALA A 42 -18.92 -8.84 -14.00
C ALA A 42 -19.60 -8.50 -15.34
N PRO A 43 -19.15 -7.48 -16.10
CA PRO A 43 -19.37 -7.40 -17.53
C PRO A 43 -18.31 -8.21 -18.31
N SER A 44 -18.77 -8.87 -19.38
CA SER A 44 -17.98 -9.74 -20.28
C SER A 44 -17.50 -8.97 -21.50
N ALA A 45 -16.19 -9.02 -21.81
CA ALA A 45 -15.65 -8.68 -23.13
C ALA A 45 -14.38 -9.49 -23.46
N ALA A 46 -14.19 -9.76 -24.75
CA ALA A 46 -13.27 -10.74 -25.37
C ALA A 46 -11.77 -10.33 -25.40
N PRO A 47 -10.82 -11.25 -25.67
CA PRO A 47 -9.41 -11.07 -25.31
C PRO A 47 -8.54 -10.46 -26.42
N SER A 48 -7.61 -9.57 -26.05
CA SER A 48 -6.35 -9.34 -26.77
C SER A 48 -5.35 -8.57 -25.89
N ARG A 49 -4.12 -9.12 -25.72
CA ARG A 49 -3.17 -8.94 -24.59
C ARG A 49 -3.83 -9.31 -23.26
N THR A 50 -3.27 -10.21 -22.45
CA THR A 50 -3.85 -10.51 -21.12
C THR A 50 -3.92 -9.19 -20.35
N PRO A 51 -5.10 -8.58 -20.19
CA PRO A 51 -5.24 -7.38 -19.39
C PRO A 51 -4.89 -7.76 -17.95
N PRO A 52 -4.47 -6.80 -17.10
CA PRO A 52 -4.45 -7.06 -15.67
C PRO A 52 -5.80 -7.63 -15.25
N ASP A 53 -5.76 -8.78 -14.57
CA ASP A 53 -6.96 -9.47 -14.09
C ASP A 53 -7.48 -8.86 -12.80
N VAL A 54 -6.66 -8.02 -12.15
CA VAL A 54 -7.01 -7.25 -10.97
C VAL A 54 -6.65 -5.78 -11.18
N THR A 55 -7.60 -4.89 -10.92
CA THR A 55 -7.39 -3.44 -10.87
C THR A 55 -8.05 -2.83 -9.64
N TYR A 56 -7.49 -1.74 -9.13
CA TYR A 56 -8.10 -0.97 -8.04
C TYR A 56 -7.74 0.52 -8.15
N GLU A 57 -8.74 1.38 -8.02
CA GLU A 57 -8.56 2.84 -7.97
C GLU A 57 -8.51 3.29 -6.51
N PHE A 58 -7.39 3.90 -6.11
CA PHE A 58 -7.27 4.43 -4.76
C PHE A 58 -8.03 5.76 -4.60
N PRO A 59 -8.54 6.06 -3.40
CA PRO A 59 -9.11 7.36 -3.12
C PRO A 59 -8.09 8.49 -3.38
N PRO A 60 -8.50 9.63 -3.97
CA PRO A 60 -7.57 10.72 -4.24
C PRO A 60 -6.87 11.22 -2.98
N THR A 61 -5.57 11.53 -3.11
CA THR A 61 -4.73 12.04 -2.01
C THR A 61 -5.23 13.41 -1.53
N ASP A 62 -5.03 13.75 -0.25
CA ASP A 62 -5.51 15.03 0.32
C ASP A 62 -4.40 15.94 0.89
N THR A 63 -3.13 15.68 0.54
CA THR A 63 -1.99 16.47 1.04
C THR A 63 -0.82 16.45 0.08
N LEU A 64 -0.02 17.54 0.08
CA LEU A 64 1.24 17.64 -0.69
C LEU A 64 2.41 16.87 -0.05
N GLN A 65 2.24 16.47 1.20
CA GLN A 65 3.24 15.71 1.94
C GLN A 65 2.93 14.22 1.95
N PHE A 66 2.10 13.72 1.02
CA PHE A 66 1.65 12.33 1.03
C PHE A 66 2.85 11.39 0.92
N THR A 67 2.91 10.43 1.83
CA THR A 67 3.98 9.44 1.93
C THR A 67 3.36 8.05 1.96
N HIS A 68 3.66 7.25 0.94
CA HIS A 68 3.04 5.94 0.75
C HIS A 68 3.97 4.92 0.10
N GLY A 69 3.48 3.69 0.04
CA GLY A 69 3.99 2.62 -0.80
C GLY A 69 2.84 1.66 -1.14
N ILE A 70 2.99 0.87 -2.20
CA ILE A 70 2.00 -0.15 -2.56
C ILE A 70 2.75 -1.47 -2.70
N CYS A 71 2.21 -2.54 -2.15
CA CYS A 71 2.77 -3.88 -2.21
C CYS A 71 1.69 -4.90 -2.54
N VAL A 72 2.04 -6.00 -3.20
CA VAL A 72 1.09 -7.07 -3.50
C VAL A 72 1.70 -8.45 -3.33
N LEU A 73 0.92 -9.35 -2.72
CA LEU A 73 1.19 -10.78 -2.62
C LEU A 73 0.31 -11.56 -3.60
N GLY A 74 0.81 -12.70 -4.09
CA GLY A 74 0.06 -13.59 -4.97
C GLY A 74 -0.03 -13.11 -6.43
N ALA A 75 0.83 -12.16 -6.83
CA ALA A 75 0.88 -11.63 -8.19
C ALA A 75 2.20 -11.98 -8.88
N SER A 76 2.13 -12.24 -10.19
CA SER A 76 3.31 -12.42 -11.06
C SER A 76 3.83 -11.10 -11.63
N TYR A 77 2.97 -10.08 -11.65
CA TYR A 77 3.27 -8.74 -12.12
C TYR A 77 2.37 -7.74 -11.39
N ALA A 78 2.88 -6.52 -11.19
CA ALA A 78 2.12 -5.42 -10.65
C ALA A 78 2.61 -4.08 -11.20
N GLN A 79 1.72 -3.10 -11.25
CA GLN A 79 2.05 -1.71 -11.57
C GLN A 79 1.11 -0.76 -10.84
N ALA A 80 1.58 0.47 -10.67
CA ALA A 80 0.75 1.59 -10.27
C ALA A 80 1.00 2.77 -11.21
N THR A 81 -0.04 3.52 -11.50
CA THR A 81 0.03 4.69 -12.38
C THR A 81 -0.77 5.85 -11.81
N SER A 82 -0.52 7.06 -12.32
CA SER A 82 -1.32 8.23 -12.00
C SER A 82 -1.73 8.95 -13.28
N SER A 83 -3.03 9.17 -13.45
CA SER A 83 -3.62 9.86 -14.60
C SER A 83 -3.34 11.37 -14.59
N ASN A 84 -3.26 11.95 -13.39
CA ASN A 84 -3.27 13.41 -13.17
C ASN A 84 -1.99 13.94 -12.49
N ASN A 85 -0.99 13.08 -12.30
CA ASN A 85 0.31 13.45 -11.77
C ASN A 85 1.43 12.69 -12.52
N PRO A 86 1.88 13.17 -13.70
CA PRO A 86 2.85 12.48 -14.56
C PRO A 86 4.26 12.38 -13.95
N ASP A 87 4.48 13.11 -12.87
CA ASP A 87 5.71 13.22 -12.12
C ASP A 87 5.88 12.10 -11.07
N LEU A 88 4.79 11.39 -10.77
CA LEU A 88 4.72 10.27 -9.85
C LEU A 88 4.77 8.97 -10.65
N ASP A 89 5.82 8.19 -10.39
CA ASP A 89 6.09 6.95 -11.11
C ASP A 89 6.48 5.83 -10.14
N TYR A 90 6.33 4.58 -10.56
CA TYR A 90 6.52 3.42 -9.68
C TYR A 90 7.46 2.40 -10.31
N THR A 91 8.43 1.95 -9.52
CA THR A 91 9.35 0.88 -9.91
C THR A 91 8.97 -0.40 -9.19
N LEU A 92 8.82 -1.50 -9.94
CA LEU A 92 8.57 -2.83 -9.37
C LEU A 92 9.85 -3.37 -8.71
N VAL A 93 9.76 -3.77 -7.45
CA VAL A 93 10.83 -4.34 -6.63
C VAL A 93 10.33 -5.67 -6.05
N PRO A 94 10.96 -6.81 -6.38
CA PRO A 94 10.58 -8.11 -5.83
C PRO A 94 11.04 -8.26 -4.37
N ASP A 95 10.52 -9.29 -3.68
CA ASP A 95 10.93 -9.73 -2.35
C ASP A 95 10.93 -8.61 -1.30
N PHE A 96 9.80 -7.91 -1.17
CA PHE A 96 9.67 -6.82 -0.19
C PHE A 96 9.98 -7.30 1.24
N GLY A 97 10.79 -6.53 1.96
CA GLY A 97 11.20 -6.87 3.31
C GLY A 97 12.14 -5.84 3.92
N ASN A 98 12.81 -6.25 5.01
CA ASN A 98 13.78 -5.42 5.70
C ASN A 98 14.96 -5.05 4.78
N GLY A 99 15.41 -3.79 4.85
CA GLY A 99 16.52 -3.27 4.05
C GLY A 99 16.12 -2.71 2.67
N ILE A 100 14.88 -2.92 2.22
CA ILE A 100 14.37 -2.34 0.97
C ILE A 100 14.21 -0.82 1.10
N GLU A 101 14.62 -0.08 0.08
CA GLU A 101 14.34 1.36 -0.03
C GLU A 101 12.87 1.62 -0.36
N LEU A 102 12.22 2.49 0.41
CA LEU A 102 10.80 2.81 0.18
C LEU A 102 10.58 3.81 -0.95
N TRP A 103 11.54 4.69 -1.25
CA TRP A 103 11.32 5.74 -2.24
C TRP A 103 12.54 5.96 -3.11
N GLY A 104 12.33 6.16 -4.41
CA GLY A 104 13.42 6.33 -5.37
C GLY A 104 14.26 7.61 -5.21
N ASN A 105 13.75 8.61 -4.50
CA ASN A 105 14.45 9.89 -4.30
C ASN A 105 15.03 10.07 -2.88
N ARG A 106 15.05 9.03 -2.05
CA ARG A 106 15.57 9.06 -0.68
C ARG A 106 16.23 7.73 -0.34
N ASP A 107 17.13 7.76 0.63
CA ASP A 107 17.88 6.62 1.15
C ASP A 107 17.20 5.97 2.39
N TYR A 108 15.87 6.04 2.48
CA TYR A 108 15.13 5.48 3.61
C TYR A 108 14.85 3.99 3.39
N THR A 109 15.39 3.16 4.28
CA THR A 109 15.22 1.71 4.22
C THR A 109 14.24 1.21 5.27
N VAL A 110 13.52 0.14 4.94
CA VAL A 110 12.54 -0.55 5.80
C VAL A 110 13.22 -1.36 6.90
N SER A 111 12.59 -1.43 8.07
CA SER A 111 12.93 -2.33 9.17
C SER A 111 11.68 -2.71 9.97
N GLY A 112 11.68 -3.88 10.61
CA GLY A 112 10.57 -4.35 11.43
C GLY A 112 9.41 -4.96 10.65
N ILE A 113 9.62 -5.39 9.40
CA ILE A 113 8.67 -6.23 8.66
C ILE A 113 8.60 -7.61 9.31
N GLN A 114 7.38 -8.12 9.51
CA GLN A 114 7.12 -9.37 10.21
C GLN A 114 5.91 -10.10 9.63
N GLY A 115 6.04 -10.75 8.47
CA GLY A 115 4.97 -11.56 7.90
C GLY A 115 4.20 -10.91 6.73
N SER A 116 3.25 -11.69 6.23
CA SER A 116 2.50 -11.40 5.00
C SER A 116 1.51 -10.23 5.11
N GLU A 117 1.00 -9.94 6.29
CA GLU A 117 0.20 -8.77 6.64
C GLU A 117 0.98 -7.44 6.57
N MET A 118 2.31 -7.49 6.67
CA MET A 118 3.22 -6.40 6.30
C MET A 118 3.76 -6.55 4.87
N CYS A 119 3.18 -7.45 4.09
CA CYS A 119 3.54 -7.75 2.70
C CYS A 119 4.97 -8.31 2.53
N GLU A 120 5.51 -8.99 3.54
CA GLU A 120 6.81 -9.66 3.43
C GLU A 120 6.82 -10.67 2.27
N GLY A 121 7.85 -10.59 1.42
CA GLY A 121 8.01 -11.40 0.22
C GLY A 121 7.17 -10.95 -0.99
N GLY A 122 6.41 -9.86 -0.87
CA GLY A 122 5.57 -9.36 -1.95
C GLY A 122 6.31 -8.54 -3.02
N LEU A 123 5.58 -8.24 -4.10
CA LEU A 123 6.00 -7.30 -5.12
C LEU A 123 5.72 -5.87 -4.65
N TYR A 124 6.77 -5.09 -4.41
CA TYR A 124 6.67 -3.70 -3.99
C TYR A 124 6.71 -2.74 -5.19
N LEU A 125 5.74 -1.84 -5.24
CA LEU A 125 5.69 -0.74 -6.18
C LEU A 125 6.30 0.49 -5.50
N LYS A 126 7.62 0.64 -5.67
CA LYS A 126 8.43 1.71 -5.08
C LYS A 126 8.11 3.05 -5.77
N PRO A 127 7.48 4.01 -5.08
CA PRO A 127 7.27 5.33 -5.67
C PRO A 127 8.61 6.03 -5.88
N ASN A 128 8.75 6.78 -6.96
CA ASN A 128 9.94 7.61 -7.21
C ASN A 128 10.07 8.77 -6.20
N ARG A 129 9.01 9.09 -5.45
CA ARG A 129 8.93 10.25 -4.53
C ARG A 129 8.46 9.87 -3.13
N HIS A 130 9.20 10.29 -2.11
CA HIS A 130 8.79 10.22 -0.69
C HIS A 130 7.70 11.23 -0.29
N LYS A 131 7.66 12.38 -0.97
CA LYS A 131 6.73 13.51 -0.76
C LYS A 131 6.65 14.38 -2.01
N LEU A 132 5.94 15.52 -1.95
CA LEU A 132 5.69 16.40 -3.10
C LEU A 132 4.88 15.70 -4.20
N ILE A 133 3.85 14.99 -3.74
CA ILE A 133 2.79 14.40 -4.56
C ILE A 133 1.64 15.41 -4.57
N ASN A 134 1.12 15.78 -5.73
CA ASN A 134 0.06 16.78 -5.82
C ASN A 134 -1.17 16.37 -5.01
N ARG A 135 -1.86 17.34 -4.41
CA ARG A 135 -3.15 17.06 -3.77
C ARG A 135 -4.14 16.62 -4.85
N PHE A 136 -5.04 15.71 -4.49
CA PHE A 136 -6.00 15.06 -5.39
C PHE A 136 -5.34 14.21 -6.47
N THR A 137 -4.11 13.73 -6.23
CA THR A 137 -3.51 12.74 -7.12
C THR A 137 -4.35 11.46 -7.10
N GLU A 138 -4.72 10.99 -8.29
CA GLU A 138 -5.39 9.72 -8.52
C GLU A 138 -4.31 8.66 -8.76
N ILE A 139 -4.43 7.50 -8.09
CA ILE A 139 -3.49 6.40 -8.20
C ILE A 139 -4.29 5.14 -8.53
N GLU A 140 -3.91 4.48 -9.62
CA GLU A 140 -4.52 3.24 -10.08
C GLU A 140 -3.51 2.10 -9.93
N PHE A 141 -3.96 0.99 -9.36
CA PHE A 141 -3.22 -0.26 -9.27
C PHE A 141 -3.73 -1.27 -10.29
N ALA A 142 -2.80 -2.06 -10.84
CA ALA A 142 -3.09 -3.19 -11.68
C ALA A 142 -2.11 -4.34 -11.40
N ALA A 143 -2.59 -5.57 -11.42
CA ALA A 143 -1.76 -6.77 -11.25
C ALA A 143 -2.25 -7.94 -12.11
N ASN A 144 -1.34 -8.90 -12.29
CA ASN A 144 -1.65 -10.24 -12.82
C ASN A 144 -1.54 -11.24 -11.68
N SER A 145 -2.67 -11.78 -11.23
CA SER A 145 -2.70 -12.79 -10.18
C SER A 145 -2.05 -14.10 -10.63
N ILE A 146 -1.50 -14.86 -9.69
CA ILE A 146 -0.96 -16.21 -9.95
C ILE A 146 -2.10 -17.23 -9.93
N ASP A 147 -2.98 -17.14 -8.94
CA ASP A 147 -4.05 -18.11 -8.67
C ASP A 147 -5.46 -17.50 -8.69
N GLY A 148 -5.66 -16.38 -9.39
CA GLY A 148 -6.94 -15.68 -9.48
C GLY A 148 -7.23 -14.74 -8.31
N VAL A 149 -6.34 -14.65 -7.31
CA VAL A 149 -6.48 -13.81 -6.12
C VAL A 149 -5.15 -13.16 -5.76
N VAL A 150 -5.18 -11.90 -5.35
CA VAL A 150 -4.03 -11.15 -4.82
C VAL A 150 -4.39 -10.49 -3.48
N THR A 151 -3.39 -10.24 -2.65
CA THR A 151 -3.53 -9.36 -1.48
C THR A 151 -2.74 -8.10 -1.73
N MET A 152 -3.44 -6.99 -1.98
CA MET A 152 -2.85 -5.68 -2.20
C MET A 152 -2.81 -4.90 -0.88
N CYS A 153 -1.64 -4.38 -0.53
CA CYS A 153 -1.40 -3.57 0.65
C CYS A 153 -0.95 -2.15 0.28
N ALA A 154 -1.57 -1.14 0.87
CA ALA A 154 -1.10 0.23 0.88
C ALA A 154 -0.39 0.52 2.20
N PHE A 155 0.85 1.00 2.11
CA PHE A 155 1.59 1.49 3.27
C PHE A 155 1.31 2.96 3.45
N VAL A 156 0.82 3.34 4.62
CA VAL A 156 0.45 4.72 4.94
C VAL A 156 1.16 5.13 6.22
N GLN A 157 1.64 6.38 6.27
CA GLN A 157 2.27 6.95 7.45
C GLN A 157 1.35 6.84 8.68
N SER A 158 1.87 6.34 9.81
CA SER A 158 1.03 5.98 10.97
C SER A 158 0.57 7.18 11.81
N SER A 159 1.43 8.16 12.02
CA SER A 159 1.30 9.08 13.16
C SER A 159 1.32 10.57 12.80
N ASP A 160 1.10 10.92 11.52
CA ASP A 160 1.06 12.32 11.11
C ASP A 160 0.05 12.60 9.98
N SER A 161 0.02 13.85 9.51
CA SER A 161 -0.89 14.33 8.47
C SER A 161 -0.50 13.96 7.04
N ARG A 162 0.53 13.11 6.85
CA ARG A 162 1.05 12.69 5.54
C ARG A 162 0.32 11.49 4.96
N THR A 163 -0.82 11.12 5.54
CA THR A 163 -1.62 9.97 5.14
C THR A 163 -2.41 10.19 3.87
N GLY A 164 -2.58 11.44 3.41
CA GLY A 164 -3.47 11.76 2.29
C GLY A 164 -4.92 11.36 2.52
N LYS A 165 -5.32 11.19 3.79
CA LYS A 165 -6.59 10.59 4.27
C LYS A 165 -6.77 9.11 3.93
N TRP A 166 -5.75 8.42 3.42
CA TRP A 166 -5.86 6.98 3.14
C TRP A 166 -6.07 6.16 4.42
N ASN A 167 -5.54 6.62 5.56
CA ASN A 167 -5.78 6.00 6.86
C ASN A 167 -7.26 5.96 7.29
N GLU A 168 -8.09 6.87 6.75
CA GLU A 168 -9.54 6.96 7.03
C GLU A 168 -10.38 6.33 5.90
N LYS A 169 -9.96 6.55 4.64
CA LYS A 169 -10.72 6.13 3.46
C LYS A 169 -10.55 4.64 3.16
N LEU A 170 -9.35 4.08 3.26
CA LEU A 170 -9.10 2.68 2.92
C LEU A 170 -9.90 1.68 3.79
N PRO A 171 -10.04 1.88 5.12
CA PRO A 171 -10.93 1.03 5.91
C PRO A 171 -12.39 1.04 5.42
N SER A 172 -12.87 2.19 4.93
CA SER A 172 -14.25 2.30 4.39
C SER A 172 -14.39 1.56 3.06
N ASP A 173 -13.29 1.42 2.32
CA ASP A 173 -13.21 0.67 1.06
C ASP A 173 -12.87 -0.82 1.27
N GLY A 174 -12.99 -1.33 2.51
CA GLY A 174 -12.83 -2.75 2.81
C GLY A 174 -11.39 -3.22 3.06
N PHE A 175 -10.44 -2.30 3.25
CA PHE A 175 -9.09 -2.68 3.67
C PHE A 175 -9.05 -3.02 5.16
N SER A 176 -8.39 -4.12 5.48
CA SER A 176 -8.01 -4.48 6.84
C SER A 176 -6.66 -3.86 7.19
N VAL A 177 -6.55 -3.34 8.39
CA VAL A 177 -5.29 -2.79 8.91
C VAL A 177 -4.42 -3.94 9.42
N SER A 178 -3.11 -3.93 9.18
CA SER A 178 -2.17 -4.92 9.73
C SER A 178 -2.38 -5.07 11.23
N GLY A 179 -2.49 -6.31 11.75
CA GLY A 179 -2.58 -6.58 13.19
C GLY A 179 -1.20 -6.59 13.86
N GLU A 180 -1.15 -6.43 15.19
CA GLU A 180 0.05 -6.72 15.98
C GLU A 180 0.29 -8.25 16.10
N PHE A 181 1.57 -8.60 16.27
CA PHE A 181 2.07 -9.95 16.54
C PHE A 181 2.43 -10.14 18.02
#